data_AF-A0A9D1X3X3-F1
#
_entry.id   AF-A0A9D1X3X3-F1
#
_cell.length_a   1.000
_cell.length_b   1.000
_cell.length_c   1.000
_cell.angle_alpha   90.00
_cell.angle_beta   90.00
_cell.angle_gamma   90.00
#
_symmetry.space_group_name_H-M   'P 1'
#
loop_
_entity.id
_entity.type
_entity.pdbx_description
1 polymer ?
#
loop_
_entity_poly.entity_id
_entity_poly.type
_entity_poly.pdbx_seq_one_letter_code
_entity_poly.pdbx_strand_id
1 'polypeptide(L)'
;MTDAIRAVEPDNPLIGPEKTILDYDTVALDDEKHALVIIDQTKLPSRIEILSLTAQKDIWDAIYLLKVRGAPAIGVAAAIGIYLAAREIAISMTAQSGDAAGQGKTTPDYNEFLRRFREASAYLNSSRPTAVNLSWALRRMENVVLDHKKDSVPQIIDALHDEALAIREEDILVCRSIGKYGLSLVKPGDGLLTHCNAGQLATVKYGTATAPMYLGQEKGYNFKVYCDETRPLLQGARLTSFELSSAGLDVTLLCDNMSASLMREGKIQAVFVGCDRVAANGDTANKIGTSMAALAAKRYNVPFYVCAPTSTIDMDTATGDDIVIEQRKPEEVTDMWYEKPMAAPGVKVYNPAFDVTDHDLITGIVTEFGIAYPPYNESFQEIFLKKQIRDTVQRMMKDMDIK
;
A
#
# COMPACT_ATOMS: atom_id res chain seq x y z
N MET A 1 28.60 8.54 15.17
CA MET A 1 29.40 7.48 14.50
C MET A 1 28.68 6.18 14.80
N THR A 2 27.66 5.88 13.99
CA THR A 2 27.70 4.94 12.83
C THR A 2 27.56 3.49 13.28
N ASP A 3 26.37 3.15 13.78
CA ASP A 3 25.88 1.77 13.87
C ASP A 3 24.41 1.76 13.40
N ALA A 4 24.19 1.98 12.10
CA ALA A 4 22.84 1.93 11.52
C ALA A 4 22.87 1.73 10.00
N ILE A 5 23.70 0.83 9.46
CA ILE A 5 23.60 0.39 8.07
C ILE A 5 24.01 -1.09 8.03
N ARG A 6 23.04 -2.01 8.02
CA ARG A 6 23.29 -3.36 7.49
C ARG A 6 23.05 -3.28 5.98
N ALA A 7 24.08 -2.89 5.24
CA ALA A 7 24.13 -3.19 3.81
C ALA A 7 24.42 -4.69 3.67
N VAL A 8 23.56 -5.42 2.98
CA VAL A 8 23.92 -6.76 2.50
C VAL A 8 24.90 -6.54 1.33
N GLU A 9 26.07 -7.19 1.41
CA GLU A 9 27.21 -6.98 0.52
C GLU A 9 26.95 -7.33 -0.97
N PRO A 10 27.75 -6.77 -1.91
CA PRO A 10 27.49 -6.78 -3.35
C PRO A 10 27.62 -8.14 -4.06
N ASP A 11 28.17 -9.16 -3.39
CA ASP A 11 28.49 -10.46 -4.01
C ASP A 11 27.49 -11.58 -3.69
N ASN A 12 26.29 -11.25 -3.19
CA ASN A 12 25.24 -12.24 -2.98
C ASN A 12 24.22 -12.21 -4.15
N PRO A 13 24.14 -13.26 -5.00
CA PRO A 13 23.13 -13.33 -6.03
C PRO A 13 21.78 -13.45 -5.33
N LEU A 14 21.07 -12.32 -5.21
CA LEU A 14 19.64 -12.21 -4.87
C LEU A 14 19.20 -13.27 -3.84
N ILE A 15 19.19 -12.91 -2.56
CA ILE A 15 18.74 -13.80 -1.46
C ILE A 15 19.76 -14.92 -1.20
N GLY A 16 20.41 -14.89 -0.03
CA GLY A 16 21.08 -16.10 0.45
C GLY A 16 20.05 -17.24 0.54
N PRO A 17 20.44 -18.52 0.44
CA PRO A 17 19.53 -19.66 0.24
C PRO A 17 18.42 -19.88 1.29
N GLU A 18 18.32 -19.02 2.32
CA GLU A 18 17.42 -19.15 3.46
C GLU A 18 16.41 -18.00 3.66
N LYS A 19 16.43 -16.87 2.91
CA LYS A 19 15.51 -15.71 3.17
C LYS A 19 15.02 -14.93 1.95
N THR A 20 13.77 -15.12 1.57
CA THR A 20 13.05 -14.39 0.49
C THR A 20 12.52 -13.01 0.93
N ILE A 21 12.02 -12.21 -0.01
CA ILE A 21 11.31 -10.96 0.32
C ILE A 21 10.10 -11.18 1.22
N LEU A 22 9.49 -12.38 1.18
CA LEU A 22 8.32 -12.73 1.98
C LEU A 22 8.65 -12.87 3.48
N ASP A 23 9.92 -13.00 3.82
CA ASP A 23 10.40 -13.08 5.21
C ASP A 23 10.48 -11.71 5.90
N TYR A 24 10.22 -10.62 5.17
CA TYR A 24 10.26 -9.25 5.67
C TYR A 24 8.90 -8.58 5.49
N ASP A 25 8.44 -7.91 6.54
CA ASP A 25 7.35 -6.95 6.38
C ASP A 25 7.86 -5.71 5.67
N THR A 26 7.09 -5.21 4.72
CA THR A 26 7.41 -3.94 4.06
C THR A 26 7.41 -2.79 5.06
N VAL A 27 6.52 -2.86 6.06
CA VAL A 27 6.34 -1.87 7.12
C VAL A 27 6.10 -2.57 8.45
N ALA A 28 6.91 -2.27 9.46
CA ALA A 28 6.79 -2.80 10.82
C ALA A 28 7.13 -1.74 11.88
N LEU A 29 6.69 -1.99 13.10
CA LEU A 29 7.11 -1.26 14.29
C LEU A 29 8.16 -2.10 15.04
N ASP A 30 9.32 -1.51 15.32
CA ASP A 30 10.30 -2.03 16.28
C ASP A 30 10.01 -1.35 17.62
N ASP A 31 9.34 -2.05 18.53
CA ASP A 31 8.96 -1.52 19.84
C ASP A 31 10.17 -1.25 20.74
N GLU A 32 11.21 -2.09 20.68
CA GLU A 32 12.41 -1.93 21.50
C GLU A 32 13.19 -0.67 21.11
N LYS A 33 13.31 -0.41 19.81
CA LYS A 33 14.02 0.76 19.29
C LYS A 33 13.13 1.95 19.00
N HIS A 34 11.83 1.80 19.21
CA HIS A 34 10.86 2.88 19.00
C HIS A 34 10.93 3.44 17.57
N ALA A 35 11.01 2.53 16.59
CA ALA A 35 11.31 2.88 15.20
C ALA A 35 10.32 2.28 14.21
N LEU A 36 10.01 3.05 13.16
CA LEU A 36 9.36 2.55 11.96
C LEU A 36 10.42 1.80 11.13
N VAL A 37 10.20 0.52 10.89
CA VAL A 37 11.07 -0.30 10.05
C VAL A 37 10.44 -0.47 8.68
N ILE A 38 11.19 -0.12 7.63
CA ILE A 38 10.73 -0.26 6.24
C ILE A 38 11.79 -0.88 5.34
N ILE A 39 11.34 -1.48 4.23
CA ILE A 39 12.19 -1.82 3.10
C ILE A 39 12.36 -0.56 2.23
N ASP A 40 13.59 -0.11 1.96
CA ASP A 40 13.85 0.99 1.03
C ASP A 40 13.67 0.55 -0.42
N GLN A 41 12.47 0.80 -0.94
CA GLN A 41 12.09 0.42 -2.29
C GLN A 41 12.86 1.18 -3.38
N THR A 42 13.57 2.27 -3.04
CA THR A 42 14.42 2.98 -4.02
C THR A 42 15.66 2.19 -4.40
N LYS A 43 16.06 1.21 -3.58
CA LYS A 43 17.25 0.37 -3.80
C LYS A 43 16.96 -0.91 -4.58
N LEU A 44 15.68 -1.24 -4.73
CA LEU A 44 15.24 -2.39 -5.50
C LEU A 44 15.30 -2.11 -7.01
N PRO A 45 15.66 -3.12 -7.82
CA PRO A 45 15.90 -4.53 -7.44
C PRO A 45 17.35 -4.84 -7.02
N SER A 46 18.26 -3.86 -7.06
CA SER A 46 19.70 -4.09 -6.89
C SER A 46 20.11 -4.58 -5.51
N ARG A 47 19.43 -4.12 -4.44
CA ARG A 47 19.66 -4.62 -3.08
C ARG A 47 18.44 -4.42 -2.19
N ILE A 48 18.28 -5.31 -1.21
CA ILE A 48 17.35 -5.13 -0.10
C ILE A 48 18.05 -4.32 0.99
N GLU A 49 17.53 -3.13 1.29
CA GLU A 49 18.02 -2.26 2.36
C GLU A 49 16.88 -2.01 3.35
N ILE A 50 17.11 -2.30 4.63
CA ILE A 50 16.12 -2.10 5.71
C ILE A 50 16.48 -0.83 6.48
N LEU A 51 15.54 0.10 6.56
CA LEU A 51 15.70 1.34 7.30
C LEU A 51 14.96 1.27 8.63
N SER A 52 15.56 1.84 9.68
CA SER A 52 14.96 2.02 10.99
C SER A 52 14.84 3.52 11.25
N LEU A 53 13.62 4.04 11.22
CA LEU A 53 13.31 5.47 11.23
C LEU A 53 12.67 5.85 12.56
N THR A 54 13.32 6.72 13.33
CA THR A 54 12.84 7.17 14.64
C THR A 54 12.29 8.60 14.59
N ALA A 55 12.87 9.47 13.75
CA ALA A 55 12.47 10.86 13.66
C ALA A 55 11.30 11.06 12.67
N GLN A 56 10.36 11.92 13.04
CA GLN A 56 9.20 12.23 12.20
C GLN A 56 9.58 12.74 10.80
N LYS A 57 10.65 13.53 10.71
CA LYS A 57 11.19 14.03 9.43
C LYS A 57 11.64 12.89 8.52
N ASP A 58 12.30 11.86 9.06
CA ASP A 58 12.81 10.75 8.26
C ASP A 58 11.66 9.87 7.73
N ILE A 59 10.59 9.73 8.52
CA ILE A 59 9.37 9.04 8.10
C ILE A 59 8.66 9.84 6.99
N TRP A 60 8.55 11.16 7.14
CA TRP A 60 8.03 12.04 6.10
C TRP A 60 8.85 11.90 4.80
N ASP A 61 10.18 11.97 4.89
CA ASP A 61 11.09 11.84 3.75
C ASP A 61 10.96 10.46 3.10
N ALA A 62 10.77 9.39 3.87
CA ALA A 62 10.57 8.05 3.35
C ALA A 62 9.30 7.92 2.50
N ILE A 63 8.20 8.56 2.91
CA ILE A 63 6.94 8.59 2.15
C ILE A 63 7.09 9.49 0.91
N TYR A 64 7.67 10.69 1.07
CA TYR A 64 7.83 11.67 0.00
C TYR A 64 8.78 11.20 -1.11
N LEU A 65 9.93 10.63 -0.73
CA LEU A 65 10.96 10.14 -1.66
C LEU A 65 10.69 8.72 -2.16
N LEU A 66 9.50 8.16 -1.86
CA LEU A 66 9.07 6.83 -2.31
C LEU A 66 9.98 5.68 -1.83
N LYS A 67 10.62 5.84 -0.66
CA LYS A 67 11.30 4.73 0.04
C LYS A 67 10.28 3.71 0.53
N VAL A 68 9.13 4.19 1.02
CA VAL A 68 7.92 3.39 1.22
C VAL A 68 6.83 3.91 0.28
N ARG A 69 6.16 2.99 -0.42
CA ARG A 69 5.10 3.34 -1.36
C ARG A 69 4.10 2.20 -1.52
N GLY A 70 2.98 2.51 -2.17
CA GLY A 70 1.78 1.68 -2.18
C GLY A 70 0.79 2.23 -1.17
N ALA A 71 -0.47 2.39 -1.57
CA ALA A 71 -1.44 3.12 -0.76
C ALA A 71 -1.59 2.50 0.65
N PRO A 72 -1.71 1.18 0.81
CA PRO A 72 -1.80 0.58 2.14
C PRO A 72 -0.50 0.70 2.96
N ALA A 73 0.67 0.43 2.37
CA ALA A 73 1.96 0.57 3.07
C ALA A 73 2.19 2.00 3.57
N ILE A 74 1.83 3.02 2.78
CA ILE A 74 1.90 4.43 3.21
C ILE A 74 0.96 4.69 4.39
N GLY A 75 -0.27 4.17 4.37
CA GLY A 75 -1.22 4.32 5.47
C GLY A 75 -0.68 3.73 6.78
N VAL A 76 -0.14 2.51 6.72
CA VAL A 76 0.46 1.84 7.89
C VAL A 76 1.69 2.59 8.40
N ALA A 77 2.58 3.03 7.49
CA ALA A 77 3.76 3.81 7.85
C ALA A 77 3.38 5.13 8.53
N ALA A 78 2.29 5.78 8.09
CA ALA A 78 1.78 6.99 8.71
C ALA A 78 1.15 6.76 10.08
N ALA A 79 0.41 5.67 10.27
CA ALA A 79 -0.16 5.30 11.56
C ALA A 79 0.93 5.04 12.60
N ILE A 80 1.95 4.26 12.24
CA ILE A 80 3.12 4.04 13.10
C ILE A 80 3.85 5.37 13.31
N GLY A 81 4.10 6.13 12.25
CA GLY A 81 4.83 7.41 12.33
C GLY A 81 4.18 8.44 13.25
N ILE A 82 2.84 8.57 13.21
CA ILE A 82 2.13 9.51 14.11
C ILE A 82 2.11 9.01 15.56
N TYR A 83 2.06 7.69 15.79
CA TYR A 83 2.26 7.10 17.12
C TYR A 83 3.65 7.44 17.68
N LEU A 84 4.72 7.25 16.89
CA LEU A 84 6.09 7.57 17.32
C LEU A 84 6.24 9.08 17.65
N ALA A 85 5.65 9.95 16.83
CA ALA A 85 5.64 11.39 17.06
C ALA A 85 4.83 11.77 18.32
N ALA A 86 3.67 11.14 18.54
CA ALA A 86 2.85 11.35 19.74
C ALA A 86 3.63 10.98 21.01
N ARG A 87 4.37 9.86 20.99
CA ARG A 87 5.22 9.44 22.11
C ARG A 87 6.34 10.46 22.37
N GLU A 88 7.01 10.96 21.33
CA GLU A 88 8.03 12.01 21.45
C GLU A 88 7.45 13.31 22.03
N ILE A 89 6.25 13.71 21.58
CA ILE A 89 5.51 14.85 22.14
C ILE A 89 5.28 14.64 23.64
N ALA A 90 4.74 13.50 24.06
CA ALA A 90 4.46 13.20 25.47
C ALA A 90 5.72 13.23 26.35
N ILE A 91 6.84 12.67 25.87
CA ILE A 91 8.14 12.72 26.56
C ILE A 91 8.61 14.18 26.71
N SER A 92 8.56 14.96 25.63
CA SER A 92 9.00 16.36 25.65
C SER A 92 8.17 17.24 26.59
N MET A 93 6.86 17.01 26.67
CA MET A 93 5.98 17.73 27.59
C MET A 93 6.31 17.37 29.05
N THR A 94 6.56 16.10 29.34
CA THR A 94 6.92 15.66 30.70
C THR A 94 8.26 16.26 31.13
N ALA A 95 9.25 16.35 30.24
CA ALA A 95 10.55 16.95 30.53
C ALA A 95 10.49 18.46 30.78
N GLN A 96 9.61 19.19 30.07
CA GLN A 96 9.41 20.63 30.26
C GLN A 96 8.59 20.96 31.53
N SER A 97 7.83 20.00 32.05
CA SER A 97 7.01 20.16 33.25
C SER A 97 7.79 19.99 34.56
N GLY A 98 9.10 19.72 34.48
CA GLY A 98 9.99 19.63 35.63
C GLY A 98 10.30 21.00 36.23
N ASP A 99 9.44 21.46 37.15
CA ASP A 99 9.76 22.59 38.01
C ASP A 99 11.03 22.30 38.83
N ALA A 100 11.91 23.30 38.93
CA ALA A 100 13.12 23.33 39.76
C ALA A 100 12.85 23.25 41.28
N ALA A 101 11.65 22.82 41.70
CA ALA A 101 11.18 22.76 43.07
C ALA A 101 10.37 21.49 43.37
N GLY A 102 10.81 20.31 42.89
CA GLY A 102 10.71 19.04 43.62
C GLY A 102 9.36 18.53 44.16
N GLN A 103 8.19 19.04 43.76
CA GLN A 103 6.89 18.56 44.24
C GLN A 103 5.82 18.58 43.13
N GLY A 104 5.69 17.46 42.43
CA GLY A 104 4.54 17.13 41.57
C GLY A 104 4.94 16.48 40.24
N LYS A 105 4.60 15.20 40.04
CA LYS A 105 4.57 14.59 38.69
C LYS A 105 3.43 15.28 37.92
N THR A 106 3.75 16.30 37.13
CA THR A 106 2.80 17.01 36.28
C THR A 106 2.46 16.13 35.09
N THR A 107 1.20 15.68 35.00
CA THR A 107 0.68 14.95 33.85
C THR A 107 0.61 15.89 32.64
N PRO A 108 1.03 15.47 31.43
CA PRO A 108 0.91 16.30 30.24
C PRO A 108 -0.55 16.74 30.02
N ASP A 109 -0.76 18.04 29.75
CA ASP A 109 -2.09 18.59 29.47
C ASP A 109 -2.65 18.02 28.15
N TYR A 110 -3.91 17.57 28.18
CA TYR A 110 -4.57 16.96 27.04
C TYR A 110 -4.72 17.92 25.85
N ASN A 111 -5.10 19.17 26.09
CA ASN A 111 -5.39 20.10 25.00
C ASN A 111 -4.11 20.49 24.26
N GLU A 112 -3.02 20.71 25.00
CA GLU A 112 -1.71 20.97 24.40
C GLU A 112 -1.17 19.73 23.67
N PHE A 113 -1.36 18.53 24.23
CA PHE A 113 -1.02 17.28 23.54
C PHE A 113 -1.78 17.14 22.21
N LEU A 114 -3.11 17.33 22.22
CA LEU A 114 -3.95 17.26 21.03
C LEU A 114 -3.55 18.30 19.98
N ARG A 115 -3.20 19.52 20.40
CA ARG A 115 -2.72 20.59 19.49
C ARG A 115 -1.44 20.14 18.77
N ARG A 116 -0.44 19.67 19.52
CA ARG A 116 0.85 19.19 18.95
C ARG A 116 0.68 17.92 18.12
N PHE A 117 -0.21 17.01 18.51
CA PHE A 117 -0.57 15.83 17.73
C PHE A 117 -1.13 16.22 16.36
N ARG A 118 -2.05 17.20 16.31
CA ARG A 118 -2.62 17.69 15.04
C ARG A 118 -1.58 18.33 14.13
N GLU A 119 -0.64 19.10 14.69
CA GLU A 119 0.48 19.67 13.93
C GLU A 119 1.37 18.57 13.33
N ALA A 120 1.70 17.56 14.13
CA ALA A 120 2.46 16.39 13.68
C ALA A 120 1.71 15.60 12.58
N SER A 121 0.41 15.39 12.76
CA SER A 121 -0.45 14.70 11.79
C SER A 121 -0.52 15.47 10.47
N ALA A 122 -0.75 16.79 10.53
CA ALA A 122 -0.78 17.65 9.34
C ALA A 122 0.58 17.66 8.60
N TYR A 123 1.69 17.69 9.34
CA TYR A 123 3.03 17.58 8.77
C TYR A 123 3.20 16.26 8.02
N LEU A 124 2.92 15.10 8.63
CA LEU A 124 2.99 13.80 7.94
C LEU A 124 2.07 13.72 6.73
N ASN A 125 0.84 14.24 6.83
CA ASN A 125 -0.13 14.25 5.73
C ASN A 125 0.36 15.07 4.52
N SER A 126 1.18 16.10 4.77
CA SER A 126 1.75 16.94 3.70
C SER A 126 2.77 16.21 2.80
N SER A 127 3.26 15.03 3.21
CA SER A 127 4.20 14.25 2.40
C SER A 127 3.60 13.87 1.05
N ARG A 128 2.34 13.44 1.00
CA ARG A 128 1.62 13.09 -0.24
C ARG A 128 0.11 13.37 -0.09
N PRO A 129 -0.35 14.62 -0.26
CA PRO A 129 -1.74 15.02 0.00
C PRO A 129 -2.81 14.28 -0.83
N THR A 130 -2.42 13.68 -1.96
CA THR A 130 -3.32 12.89 -2.83
C THR A 130 -3.45 11.43 -2.40
N ALA A 131 -2.64 10.95 -1.45
CA ALA A 131 -2.68 9.57 -0.96
C ALA A 131 -3.83 9.39 0.06
N VAL A 132 -4.98 8.88 -0.39
CA VAL A 132 -6.17 8.74 0.47
C VAL A 132 -5.91 7.87 1.70
N ASN A 133 -5.16 6.78 1.57
CA ASN A 133 -4.80 5.90 2.69
C ASN A 133 -3.93 6.58 3.76
N LEU A 134 -3.09 7.55 3.37
CA LEU A 134 -2.32 8.37 4.32
C LEU A 134 -3.27 9.18 5.20
N SER A 135 -4.16 9.96 4.57
CA SER A 135 -5.13 10.79 5.29
C SER A 135 -6.16 9.95 6.06
N TRP A 136 -6.56 8.79 5.54
CA TRP A 136 -7.43 7.85 6.25
C TRP A 136 -6.78 7.34 7.53
N ALA A 137 -5.54 6.85 7.47
CA ALA A 137 -4.84 6.32 8.63
C ALA A 137 -4.63 7.40 9.70
N LEU A 138 -4.20 8.60 9.30
CA LEU A 138 -4.02 9.72 10.22
C LEU A 138 -5.33 10.17 10.89
N ARG A 139 -6.45 10.20 10.16
CA ARG A 139 -7.77 10.49 10.75
C ARG A 139 -8.21 9.40 11.72
N ARG A 140 -7.95 8.13 11.40
CA ARG A 140 -8.24 7.00 12.30
C ARG A 140 -7.46 7.11 13.60
N MET A 141 -6.18 7.47 13.52
CA MET A 141 -5.34 7.72 14.70
C MET A 141 -5.80 8.96 15.50
N GLU A 142 -6.24 10.04 14.84
CA GLU A 142 -6.80 11.21 15.54
C GLU A 142 -8.08 10.85 16.31
N ASN A 143 -8.95 10.01 15.75
CA ASN A 143 -10.17 9.58 16.42
C ASN A 143 -9.86 8.85 17.75
N VAL A 144 -8.78 8.06 17.82
CA VAL A 144 -8.31 7.45 19.08
C VAL A 144 -8.04 8.53 20.13
N VAL A 145 -7.31 9.59 19.78
CA VAL A 145 -7.02 10.70 20.72
C VAL A 145 -8.30 11.40 21.19
N LEU A 146 -9.31 11.50 20.32
CA LEU A 146 -10.59 12.14 20.64
C LEU A 146 -11.48 11.24 21.52
N ASP A 147 -11.50 9.94 21.26
CA ASP A 147 -12.28 8.96 22.03
C ASP A 147 -11.70 8.77 23.44
N HIS A 148 -10.38 8.86 23.57
CA HIS A 148 -9.65 8.78 24.85
C HIS A 148 -9.44 10.13 25.55
N LYS A 149 -10.26 11.16 25.26
CA LYS A 149 -10.11 12.52 25.84
C LYS A 149 -10.19 12.63 27.37
N LYS A 150 -10.68 11.59 28.04
CA LYS A 150 -10.80 11.53 29.51
C LYS A 150 -9.62 10.79 30.15
N ASP A 151 -8.78 10.16 29.35
CA ASP A 151 -7.65 9.38 29.81
C ASP A 151 -6.40 10.26 29.93
N SER A 152 -5.41 9.78 30.67
CA SER A 152 -4.12 10.45 30.74
C SER A 152 -3.35 10.30 29.42
N VAL A 153 -2.48 11.26 29.09
CA VAL A 153 -1.66 11.19 27.86
C VAL A 153 -0.90 9.86 27.72
N PRO A 154 -0.29 9.28 28.77
CA PRO A 154 0.30 7.94 28.67
C PRO A 154 -0.69 6.85 28.19
N GLN A 155 -1.91 6.83 28.71
CA GLN A 155 -2.94 5.88 28.26
C GLN A 155 -3.36 6.13 26.81
N ILE A 156 -3.38 7.40 26.36
CA ILE A 156 -3.63 7.74 24.95
C ILE A 156 -2.50 7.21 24.06
N ILE A 157 -1.23 7.28 24.51
CA ILE A 157 -0.10 6.71 23.77
C ILE A 157 -0.23 5.19 23.64
N ASP A 158 -0.62 4.50 24.70
CA ASP A 158 -0.87 3.04 24.66
C ASP A 158 -2.00 2.71 23.67
N ALA A 159 -3.11 3.46 23.68
CA ALA A 159 -4.20 3.28 22.72
C ALA A 159 -3.78 3.56 21.26
N LEU A 160 -2.92 4.56 21.03
CA LEU A 160 -2.36 4.85 19.71
C LEU A 160 -1.41 3.73 19.23
N HIS A 161 -0.65 3.13 20.14
CA HIS A 161 0.21 1.98 19.83
C HIS A 161 -0.63 0.80 19.34
N ASP A 162 -1.64 0.41 20.12
CA ASP A 162 -2.55 -0.69 19.80
C ASP A 162 -3.26 -0.45 18.46
N GLU A 163 -3.71 0.78 18.20
CA GLU A 163 -4.39 1.12 16.95
C GLU A 163 -3.44 1.08 15.73
N ALA A 164 -2.20 1.54 15.88
CA ALA A 164 -1.20 1.46 14.81
C ALA A 164 -0.92 0.00 14.43
N LEU A 165 -0.80 -0.88 15.42
CA LEU A 165 -0.64 -2.33 15.20
C LEU A 165 -1.91 -2.95 14.59
N ALA A 166 -3.10 -2.53 15.04
CA ALA A 166 -4.36 -2.99 14.47
C ALA A 166 -4.49 -2.63 12.99
N ILE A 167 -4.16 -1.39 12.59
CA ILE A 167 -4.15 -0.98 11.18
C ILE A 167 -3.20 -1.86 10.33
N ARG A 168 -2.03 -2.19 10.88
CA ARG A 168 -1.06 -3.08 10.22
C ARG A 168 -1.58 -4.50 10.06
N GLU A 169 -2.13 -5.10 11.11
CA GLU A 169 -2.67 -6.47 11.08
C GLU A 169 -3.92 -6.57 10.18
N GLU A 170 -4.78 -5.55 10.19
CA GLU A 170 -5.92 -5.46 9.28
C GLU A 170 -5.50 -5.45 7.82
N ASP A 171 -4.43 -4.75 7.46
CA ASP A 171 -3.88 -4.76 6.09
C ASP A 171 -3.48 -6.18 5.65
N ILE A 172 -2.75 -6.91 6.50
CA ILE A 172 -2.36 -8.31 6.22
C ILE A 172 -3.59 -9.19 6.00
N LEU A 173 -4.62 -9.05 6.84
CA LEU A 173 -5.87 -9.82 6.76
C LEU A 173 -6.66 -9.48 5.48
N VAL A 174 -6.73 -8.20 5.12
CA VAL A 174 -7.36 -7.72 3.89
C VAL A 174 -6.67 -8.31 2.67
N CYS A 175 -5.35 -8.16 2.58
CA CYS A 175 -4.52 -8.69 1.50
C CYS A 175 -4.67 -10.20 1.35
N ARG A 176 -4.64 -10.94 2.46
CA ARG A 176 -4.86 -12.40 2.45
C ARG A 176 -6.27 -12.78 2.00
N SER A 177 -7.28 -12.01 2.37
CA SER A 177 -8.68 -12.27 1.99
C SER A 177 -8.91 -12.00 0.50
N ILE A 178 -8.40 -10.88 -0.01
CA ILE A 178 -8.36 -10.57 -1.45
C ILE A 178 -7.64 -11.70 -2.20
N GLY A 179 -6.49 -12.15 -1.69
CA GLY A 179 -5.76 -13.29 -2.24
C GLY A 179 -6.62 -14.56 -2.34
N LYS A 180 -7.37 -14.90 -1.28
CA LYS A 180 -8.25 -16.09 -1.26
C LYS A 180 -9.37 -16.00 -2.29
N TYR A 181 -10.05 -14.86 -2.38
CA TYR A 181 -11.11 -14.66 -3.35
C TYR A 181 -10.57 -14.61 -4.78
N GLY A 182 -9.45 -13.90 -5.01
CA GLY A 182 -8.80 -13.86 -6.32
C GLY A 182 -8.29 -15.22 -6.78
N LEU A 183 -7.73 -16.02 -5.87
CA LEU A 183 -7.30 -17.39 -6.18
C LEU A 183 -8.46 -18.30 -6.59
N SER A 184 -9.69 -18.04 -6.12
CA SER A 184 -10.88 -18.82 -6.52
C SER A 184 -11.30 -18.61 -7.98
N LEU A 185 -10.75 -17.59 -8.65
CA LEU A 185 -11.06 -17.22 -10.03
C LEU A 185 -10.16 -17.89 -11.07
N VAL A 186 -9.15 -18.64 -10.62
CA VAL A 186 -8.10 -19.23 -11.48
C VAL A 186 -7.83 -20.68 -11.09
N LYS A 187 -7.17 -21.41 -11.98
CA LYS A 187 -6.84 -22.84 -11.80
C LYS A 187 -5.33 -23.07 -11.93
N PRO A 188 -4.81 -24.20 -11.40
CA PRO A 188 -3.41 -24.56 -11.57
C PRO A 188 -2.95 -24.50 -13.04
N GLY A 189 -1.77 -23.93 -13.27
CA GLY A 189 -1.15 -23.77 -14.58
C GLY A 189 -1.62 -22.57 -15.40
N ASP A 190 -2.58 -21.78 -14.92
CA ASP A 190 -3.02 -20.56 -15.62
C ASP A 190 -1.89 -19.53 -15.76
N GLY A 191 -1.92 -18.81 -16.88
CA GLY A 191 -1.12 -17.62 -17.11
C GLY A 191 -1.81 -16.37 -16.58
N LEU A 192 -1.13 -15.61 -15.72
CA LEU A 192 -1.69 -14.46 -15.03
C LEU A 192 -0.90 -13.21 -15.42
N LEU A 193 -1.58 -12.15 -15.85
CA LEU A 193 -0.95 -10.86 -16.13
C LEU A 193 -1.21 -9.87 -15.01
N THR A 194 -0.22 -9.03 -14.71
CA THR A 194 -0.37 -7.89 -13.80
C THR A 194 0.37 -6.66 -14.31
N HIS A 195 -0.04 -5.50 -13.81
CA HIS A 195 0.46 -4.19 -14.18
C HIS A 195 0.76 -3.37 -12.92
N CYS A 196 1.87 -2.61 -12.91
CA CYS A 196 2.44 -1.94 -11.74
C CYS A 196 2.96 -2.90 -10.67
N ASN A 197 3.03 -2.41 -9.43
CA ASN A 197 3.30 -3.17 -8.22
C ASN A 197 2.18 -2.92 -7.21
N ALA A 198 1.29 -3.91 -7.12
CA ALA A 198 0.21 -3.99 -6.15
C ALA A 198 0.40 -5.26 -5.29
N GLY A 199 1.66 -5.49 -4.91
CA GLY A 199 2.09 -6.68 -4.20
C GLY A 199 2.53 -6.44 -2.77
N GLN A 200 3.36 -7.32 -2.23
CA GLN A 200 3.83 -7.21 -0.84
C GLN A 200 4.52 -5.88 -0.61
N LEU A 201 5.37 -5.43 -1.55
CA LEU A 201 6.07 -4.15 -1.42
C LEU A 201 5.11 -2.94 -1.42
N ALA A 202 3.88 -3.07 -1.89
CA ALA A 202 2.88 -2.01 -1.86
C ALA A 202 1.97 -2.05 -0.61
N THR A 203 2.10 -3.10 0.21
CA THR A 203 1.26 -3.40 1.38
C THR A 203 2.17 -3.82 2.54
N VAL A 204 1.64 -4.39 3.63
CA VAL A 204 2.48 -4.97 4.71
C VAL A 204 2.98 -6.35 4.32
N LYS A 205 2.07 -7.22 3.85
CA LYS A 205 2.33 -8.58 3.36
C LYS A 205 1.41 -8.98 2.23
N TYR A 206 1.85 -9.93 1.41
CA TYR A 206 1.12 -10.52 0.28
C TYR A 206 0.78 -9.55 -0.87
N GLY A 207 0.19 -8.40 -0.59
CA GLY A 207 -0.34 -7.51 -1.63
C GLY A 207 -1.81 -7.71 -1.93
N THR A 208 -2.26 -7.08 -3.01
CA THR A 208 -3.65 -7.20 -3.49
C THR A 208 -3.68 -8.00 -4.79
N ALA A 209 -3.08 -7.49 -5.87
CA ALA A 209 -3.08 -8.14 -7.17
C ALA A 209 -2.17 -9.37 -7.23
N THR A 210 -1.08 -9.40 -6.45
CA THR A 210 -0.17 -10.54 -6.41
C THR A 210 -0.50 -11.55 -5.31
N ALA A 211 -1.37 -11.20 -4.35
CA ALA A 211 -1.78 -12.14 -3.29
C ALA A 211 -2.39 -13.45 -3.82
N PRO A 212 -3.25 -13.47 -4.85
CA PRO A 212 -3.70 -14.71 -5.48
C PRO A 212 -2.54 -15.56 -6.01
N MET A 213 -1.50 -14.92 -6.53
CA MET A 213 -0.31 -15.58 -7.09
C MET A 213 0.52 -16.23 -5.98
N TYR A 214 0.77 -15.52 -4.88
CA TYR A 214 1.45 -16.07 -3.71
C TYR A 214 0.70 -17.24 -3.08
N LEU A 215 -0.61 -17.09 -2.87
CA LEU A 215 -1.41 -18.19 -2.31
C LEU A 215 -1.51 -19.39 -3.26
N GLY A 216 -1.47 -19.17 -4.57
CA GLY A 216 -1.36 -20.25 -5.56
C GLY A 216 0.00 -20.94 -5.50
N GLN A 217 1.09 -20.20 -5.32
CA GLN A 217 2.43 -20.76 -5.12
C GLN A 217 2.49 -21.64 -3.87
N GLU A 218 1.93 -21.18 -2.74
CA GLU A 218 1.80 -21.98 -1.51
C GLU A 218 1.04 -23.30 -1.73
N LYS A 219 0.10 -23.32 -2.69
CA LYS A 219 -0.68 -24.51 -3.06
C LYS A 219 -0.08 -25.31 -4.22
N GLY A 220 1.06 -24.92 -4.76
CA GLY A 220 1.69 -25.58 -5.91
C GLY A 220 0.90 -25.44 -7.21
N TYR A 221 0.21 -24.32 -7.44
CA TYR A 221 -0.56 -24.07 -8.67
C TYR A 221 0.34 -23.87 -9.88
N ASN A 222 1.63 -23.54 -9.68
CA ASN A 222 2.62 -23.40 -10.76
C ASN A 222 2.15 -22.45 -11.88
N PHE A 223 1.62 -21.29 -11.50
CA PHE A 223 1.20 -20.26 -12.45
C PHE A 223 2.37 -19.77 -13.33
N LYS A 224 2.03 -19.26 -14.52
CA LYS A 224 2.94 -18.46 -15.34
C LYS A 224 2.58 -16.99 -15.15
N VAL A 225 3.42 -16.22 -14.47
CA VAL A 225 3.12 -14.80 -14.20
C VAL A 225 3.79 -13.92 -15.25
N TYR A 226 3.02 -13.01 -15.83
CA TYR A 226 3.46 -12.00 -16.80
C TYR A 226 3.34 -10.62 -16.16
N CYS A 227 4.45 -9.89 -16.12
CA CYS A 227 4.53 -8.59 -15.46
C CYS A 227 4.87 -7.51 -16.49
N ASP A 228 3.95 -6.58 -16.71
CA ASP A 228 4.25 -5.39 -17.50
C ASP A 228 5.29 -4.52 -16.78
N GLU A 229 6.31 -4.02 -17.47
CA GLU A 229 7.40 -3.24 -16.86
C GLU A 229 6.90 -1.98 -16.15
N THR A 230 5.79 -1.42 -16.62
CA THR A 230 5.07 -0.26 -16.09
C THR A 230 5.86 1.03 -16.22
N ARG A 231 6.02 1.54 -17.45
CA ARG A 231 6.60 2.86 -17.68
C ARG A 231 5.71 3.98 -17.12
N PRO A 232 6.28 5.14 -16.74
CA PRO A 232 7.70 5.47 -16.85
C PRO A 232 8.55 5.05 -15.62
N LEU A 233 7.96 4.80 -14.46
CA LEU A 233 8.69 4.55 -13.20
C LEU A 233 9.18 3.11 -13.03
N LEU A 234 8.79 2.21 -13.94
CA LEU A 234 9.25 0.84 -14.03
C LEU A 234 8.91 0.00 -12.80
N GLN A 235 7.71 0.17 -12.24
CA GLN A 235 7.30 -0.52 -11.02
C GLN A 235 7.22 -2.04 -11.20
N GLY A 236 6.69 -2.50 -12.33
CA GLY A 236 6.61 -3.93 -12.60
C GLY A 236 7.99 -4.54 -12.83
N ALA A 237 8.87 -3.84 -13.54
CA ALA A 237 10.25 -4.28 -13.76
C ALA A 237 11.13 -4.25 -12.52
N ARG A 238 10.99 -3.25 -11.65
CA ARG A 238 11.88 -3.06 -10.49
C ARG A 238 11.39 -3.75 -9.23
N LEU A 239 10.07 -3.85 -9.04
CA LEU A 239 9.48 -4.31 -7.79
C LEU A 239 8.74 -5.63 -7.98
N THR A 240 7.76 -5.68 -8.89
CA THR A 240 6.88 -6.87 -9.04
C THR A 240 7.64 -8.10 -9.55
N SER A 241 8.45 -7.94 -10.60
CA SER A 241 9.26 -9.03 -11.12
C SER A 241 10.25 -9.54 -10.07
N PHE A 242 10.85 -8.62 -9.30
CA PHE A 242 11.77 -8.91 -8.22
C PHE A 242 11.09 -9.68 -7.09
N GLU A 243 9.97 -9.19 -6.54
CA GLU A 243 9.32 -9.81 -5.38
C GLU A 243 8.72 -11.18 -5.71
N LEU A 244 8.20 -11.36 -6.93
CA LEU A 244 7.62 -12.64 -7.35
C LEU A 244 8.70 -13.66 -7.69
N SER A 245 9.76 -13.24 -8.39
CA SER A 245 10.91 -14.10 -8.67
C SER A 245 11.63 -14.51 -7.39
N SER A 246 11.81 -13.57 -6.45
CA SER A 246 12.35 -13.84 -5.11
C SER A 246 11.53 -14.89 -4.35
N ALA A 247 10.23 -14.97 -4.58
CA ALA A 247 9.33 -15.93 -3.95
C ALA A 247 9.24 -17.28 -4.72
N GLY A 248 10.04 -17.46 -5.77
CA GLY A 248 10.10 -18.69 -6.56
C GLY A 248 8.96 -18.87 -7.55
N LEU A 249 8.19 -17.81 -7.87
CA LEU A 249 7.22 -17.86 -8.95
C LEU A 249 7.93 -17.80 -10.32
N ASP A 250 7.31 -18.43 -11.33
CA ASP A 250 7.75 -18.33 -12.72
C ASP A 250 7.24 -17.01 -13.32
N VAL A 251 8.13 -16.03 -13.45
CA VAL A 251 7.81 -14.66 -13.85
C VAL A 251 8.48 -14.31 -15.18
N THR A 252 7.69 -13.78 -16.12
CA THR A 252 8.16 -13.19 -17.37
C THR A 252 7.89 -11.69 -17.35
N LEU A 253 8.95 -10.87 -17.48
CA LEU A 253 8.86 -9.42 -17.63
C LEU A 253 8.66 -9.04 -19.11
N LEU A 254 7.83 -8.04 -19.38
CA LEU A 254 7.54 -7.55 -20.73
C LEU A 254 7.40 -6.03 -20.75
N CYS A 255 7.59 -5.41 -21.92
CA CYS A 255 7.18 -4.02 -22.10
C CYS A 255 5.65 -3.91 -22.15
N ASP A 256 5.12 -2.75 -21.72
CA ASP A 256 3.68 -2.53 -21.55
C ASP A 256 2.85 -2.77 -22.83
N ASN A 257 3.44 -2.58 -24.01
CA ASN A 257 2.76 -2.77 -25.29
C ASN A 257 2.74 -4.23 -25.79
N MET A 258 3.39 -5.16 -25.07
CA MET A 258 3.51 -6.56 -25.46
C MET A 258 2.40 -7.44 -24.88
N SER A 259 1.67 -6.96 -23.88
CA SER A 259 0.63 -7.69 -23.15
C SER A 259 -0.48 -8.19 -24.09
N ALA A 260 -0.85 -7.36 -25.08
CA ALA A 260 -1.82 -7.72 -26.10
C ALA A 260 -1.38 -8.91 -26.99
N SER A 261 -0.07 -9.08 -27.24
CA SER A 261 0.44 -10.25 -27.98
C SER A 261 0.26 -11.54 -27.18
N LEU A 262 0.57 -11.50 -25.87
CA LEU A 262 0.40 -12.64 -24.99
C LEU A 262 -1.08 -13.04 -24.85
N MET A 263 -1.98 -12.06 -24.73
CA MET A 263 -3.42 -12.32 -24.71
C MET A 263 -3.91 -12.92 -26.03
N ARG A 264 -3.44 -12.41 -27.18
CA ARG A 264 -3.75 -12.96 -28.50
C ARG A 264 -3.29 -14.40 -28.67
N GLU A 265 -2.12 -14.73 -28.13
CA GLU A 265 -1.55 -16.09 -28.16
C GLU A 265 -2.24 -17.05 -27.17
N GLY A 266 -3.20 -16.57 -26.38
CA GLY A 266 -3.90 -17.37 -25.38
C GLY A 266 -3.05 -17.72 -24.16
N LYS A 267 -1.95 -16.99 -23.93
CA LYS A 267 -1.05 -17.22 -22.78
C LYS A 267 -1.57 -16.64 -21.47
N ILE A 268 -2.57 -15.74 -21.52
CA ILE A 268 -3.15 -15.10 -20.35
C ILE A 268 -4.57 -15.60 -20.14
N GLN A 269 -4.84 -16.13 -18.95
CA GLN A 269 -6.16 -16.62 -18.52
C GLN A 269 -6.87 -15.64 -17.59
N ALA A 270 -6.14 -14.78 -16.87
CA ALA A 270 -6.72 -13.69 -16.10
C ALA A 270 -5.73 -12.53 -15.95
N VAL A 271 -6.27 -11.31 -15.84
CA VAL A 271 -5.52 -10.13 -15.45
C VAL A 271 -5.90 -9.74 -14.03
N PHE A 272 -4.91 -9.53 -13.16
CA PHE A 272 -5.10 -8.96 -11.83
C PHE A 272 -4.30 -7.68 -11.70
N VAL A 273 -4.98 -6.58 -11.40
CA VAL A 273 -4.35 -5.28 -11.12
C VAL A 273 -4.76 -4.76 -9.75
N GLY A 274 -3.96 -3.86 -9.20
CA GLY A 274 -4.36 -3.08 -8.02
C GLY A 274 -5.30 -1.93 -8.41
N CYS A 275 -5.48 -1.02 -7.47
CA CYS A 275 -6.12 0.27 -7.71
C CYS A 275 -5.55 1.31 -6.75
N ASP A 276 -5.68 2.58 -7.13
CA ASP A 276 -5.43 3.73 -6.26
C ASP A 276 -6.76 4.33 -5.77
N ARG A 277 -7.83 4.22 -6.58
CA ARG A 277 -9.20 4.58 -6.21
C ARG A 277 -10.21 3.85 -7.08
N VAL A 278 -11.33 3.44 -6.50
CA VAL A 278 -12.50 2.94 -7.22
C VAL A 278 -13.68 3.86 -6.92
N ALA A 279 -14.30 4.45 -7.96
CA ALA A 279 -15.49 5.28 -7.83
C ALA A 279 -16.75 4.44 -7.55
N ALA A 280 -17.84 5.09 -7.14
CA ALA A 280 -19.10 4.43 -6.78
C ALA A 280 -19.74 3.61 -7.91
N ASN A 281 -19.50 3.96 -9.17
CA ASN A 281 -19.96 3.19 -10.33
C ASN A 281 -19.04 2.02 -10.72
N GLY A 282 -17.88 1.87 -10.05
CA GLY A 282 -16.87 0.85 -10.33
C GLY A 282 -15.70 1.32 -11.20
N ASP A 283 -15.73 2.53 -11.74
CA ASP A 283 -14.60 3.07 -12.51
C ASP A 283 -13.36 3.11 -11.63
N THR A 284 -12.26 2.61 -12.17
CA THR A 284 -11.06 2.38 -11.39
C THR A 284 -9.91 3.22 -11.88
N ALA A 285 -9.42 4.13 -11.04
CA ALA A 285 -8.14 4.77 -11.25
C ALA A 285 -7.00 3.86 -10.76
N ASN A 286 -6.08 3.55 -11.66
CA ASN A 286 -4.88 2.79 -11.36
C ASN A 286 -3.70 3.29 -12.21
N LYS A 287 -2.51 2.71 -12.03
CA LYS A 287 -1.30 3.11 -12.76
C LYS A 287 -1.55 3.21 -14.28
N ILE A 288 -1.05 4.29 -14.89
CA ILE A 288 -1.12 4.54 -16.33
C ILE A 288 -0.73 3.28 -17.12
N GLY A 289 -1.56 2.88 -18.08
CA GLY A 289 -1.44 1.62 -18.82
C GLY A 289 -2.46 0.56 -18.40
N THR A 290 -3.10 0.70 -17.23
CA THR A 290 -4.14 -0.23 -16.76
C THR A 290 -5.33 -0.26 -17.71
N SER A 291 -5.81 0.91 -18.14
CA SER A 291 -6.91 1.02 -19.09
C SER A 291 -6.58 0.31 -20.43
N MET A 292 -5.34 0.43 -20.89
CA MET A 292 -4.86 -0.23 -22.11
C MET A 292 -4.81 -1.75 -21.97
N ALA A 293 -4.37 -2.26 -20.82
CA ALA A 293 -4.40 -3.69 -20.52
C ALA A 293 -5.86 -4.22 -20.46
N ALA A 294 -6.79 -3.45 -19.88
CA ALA A 294 -8.21 -3.79 -19.82
C ALA A 294 -8.86 -3.84 -21.21
N LEU A 295 -8.55 -2.87 -22.08
CA LEU A 295 -9.00 -2.86 -23.48
C LEU A 295 -8.50 -4.08 -24.25
N ALA A 296 -7.22 -4.44 -24.09
CA ALA A 296 -6.66 -5.64 -24.70
C ALA A 296 -7.31 -6.92 -24.16
N ALA A 297 -7.53 -7.00 -22.83
CA ALA A 297 -8.18 -8.13 -22.19
C ALA A 297 -9.60 -8.33 -22.73
N LYS A 298 -10.38 -7.25 -22.82
CA LYS A 298 -11.72 -7.25 -23.43
C LYS A 298 -11.69 -7.77 -24.87
N ARG A 299 -10.75 -7.28 -25.69
CA ARG A 299 -10.62 -7.67 -27.11
C ARG A 299 -10.40 -9.18 -27.30
N TYR A 300 -9.66 -9.80 -26.39
CA TYR A 300 -9.30 -11.22 -26.44
C TYR A 300 -10.10 -12.10 -25.46
N ASN A 301 -11.15 -11.56 -24.84
CA ASN A 301 -12.01 -12.26 -23.87
C ASN A 301 -11.24 -12.82 -22.67
N VAL A 302 -10.22 -12.11 -22.20
CA VAL A 302 -9.52 -12.40 -20.95
C VAL A 302 -10.23 -11.66 -19.81
N PRO A 303 -10.63 -12.34 -18.72
CA PRO A 303 -11.24 -11.68 -17.58
C PRO A 303 -10.24 -10.73 -16.89
N PHE A 304 -10.71 -9.53 -16.58
CA PHE A 304 -9.93 -8.46 -15.99
C PHE A 304 -10.45 -8.14 -14.59
N TYR A 305 -9.63 -8.36 -13.57
CA TYR A 305 -10.00 -8.18 -12.17
C TYR A 305 -9.19 -7.07 -11.53
N VAL A 306 -9.91 -6.20 -10.80
CA VAL A 306 -9.30 -5.19 -9.93
C VAL A 306 -9.30 -5.72 -8.50
N CYS A 307 -8.15 -5.76 -7.85
CA CYS A 307 -8.01 -6.12 -6.45
C CYS A 307 -8.02 -4.85 -5.59
N ALA A 308 -9.12 -4.61 -4.89
CA ALA A 308 -9.40 -3.38 -4.17
C ALA A 308 -9.87 -3.65 -2.72
N PRO A 309 -9.09 -3.28 -1.71
CA PRO A 309 -9.61 -3.16 -0.35
C PRO A 309 -10.83 -2.23 -0.31
N THR A 310 -11.81 -2.49 0.56
CA THR A 310 -12.98 -1.58 0.69
C THR A 310 -12.59 -0.16 1.10
N SER A 311 -11.41 0.05 1.69
CA SER A 311 -10.88 1.38 2.01
C SER A 311 -10.46 2.19 0.77
N THR A 312 -10.34 1.55 -0.39
CA THR A 312 -9.98 2.19 -1.68
C THR A 312 -11.22 2.47 -2.55
N ILE A 313 -12.39 1.97 -2.14
CA ILE A 313 -13.68 2.25 -2.78
C ILE A 313 -14.24 3.55 -2.20
N ASP A 314 -14.27 4.59 -3.02
CA ASP A 314 -14.70 5.94 -2.69
C ASP A 314 -16.15 6.14 -3.16
N MET A 315 -17.10 5.85 -2.26
CA MET A 315 -18.53 6.00 -2.53
C MET A 315 -18.98 7.47 -2.68
N ASP A 316 -18.13 8.43 -2.31
CA ASP A 316 -18.41 9.87 -2.47
C ASP A 316 -18.00 10.38 -3.85
N THR A 317 -17.17 9.62 -4.58
CA THR A 317 -16.80 9.90 -5.98
C THR A 317 -17.74 9.12 -6.91
N ALA A 318 -18.58 9.82 -7.67
CA ALA A 318 -19.63 9.17 -8.46
C ALA A 318 -19.09 8.35 -9.64
N THR A 319 -18.15 8.91 -10.39
CA THR A 319 -17.60 8.31 -11.62
C THR A 319 -16.10 8.51 -11.74
N GLY A 320 -15.47 7.83 -12.70
CA GLY A 320 -14.06 8.01 -12.99
C GLY A 320 -13.69 9.42 -13.46
N ASP A 321 -14.62 10.14 -14.10
CA ASP A 321 -14.43 11.52 -14.56
C ASP A 321 -14.19 12.51 -13.41
N ASP A 322 -14.66 12.16 -12.20
CA ASP A 322 -14.50 12.97 -10.99
C ASP A 322 -13.11 12.76 -10.33
N ILE A 323 -12.29 11.85 -10.85
CA ILE A 323 -10.95 11.55 -10.33
C ILE A 323 -9.90 12.46 -10.97
N VAL A 324 -9.30 13.33 -10.16
CA VAL A 324 -8.20 14.20 -10.62
C VAL A 324 -6.91 13.40 -10.80
N ILE A 325 -6.42 13.32 -12.04
CA ILE A 325 -5.20 12.58 -12.40
C ILE A 325 -3.95 13.43 -12.18
N GLU A 326 -3.02 12.89 -11.38
CA GLU A 326 -1.70 13.49 -11.14
C GLU A 326 -0.86 13.54 -12.43
N GLN A 327 -0.36 14.72 -12.79
CA GLN A 327 0.68 14.89 -13.82
C GLN A 327 2.05 14.92 -13.16
N ARG A 328 2.99 14.15 -13.71
CA ARG A 328 4.34 14.01 -13.16
C ARG A 328 5.41 14.63 -14.05
N LYS A 329 6.60 14.71 -13.47
CA LYS A 329 7.78 15.32 -14.06
C LYS A 329 8.15 14.64 -15.40
N PRO A 330 8.45 15.41 -16.47
CA PRO A 330 8.86 14.88 -17.77
C PRO A 330 10.06 13.91 -17.71
N GLU A 331 10.98 14.14 -16.78
CA GLU A 331 12.26 13.43 -16.66
C GLU A 331 12.07 11.92 -16.40
N GLU A 332 10.94 11.51 -15.80
CA GLU A 332 10.56 10.09 -15.64
C GLU A 332 10.50 9.38 -17.00
N VAL A 333 10.04 10.08 -18.04
CA VAL A 333 9.94 9.56 -19.40
C VAL A 333 11.27 9.68 -20.14
N THR A 334 12.00 10.78 -19.98
CA THR A 334 13.09 11.14 -20.90
C THR A 334 14.47 10.66 -20.50
N ASP A 335 14.82 10.66 -19.21
CA ASP A 335 16.22 10.48 -18.78
C ASP A 335 16.40 9.72 -17.46
N MET A 336 15.38 9.63 -16.60
CA MET A 336 15.50 9.04 -15.25
C MET A 336 16.18 7.66 -15.21
N TRP A 337 15.91 6.79 -16.17
CA TRP A 337 16.42 5.41 -16.21
C TRP A 337 17.52 5.17 -17.23
N TYR A 338 17.92 6.22 -17.95
CA TYR A 338 18.84 6.09 -19.06
C TYR A 338 20.17 6.74 -18.69
N GLU A 339 21.27 6.18 -19.17
CA GLU A 339 22.60 6.76 -18.97
C GLU A 339 22.69 8.18 -19.54
N LYS A 340 21.88 8.48 -20.57
CA LYS A 340 21.76 9.77 -21.26
C LYS A 340 20.30 10.03 -21.61
N PRO A 341 19.86 11.28 -21.82
CA PRO A 341 18.49 11.56 -22.26
C PRO A 341 18.15 10.83 -23.57
N MET A 342 17.01 10.14 -23.59
CA MET A 342 16.52 9.39 -24.75
C MET A 342 15.55 10.18 -25.62
N ALA A 343 15.12 11.36 -25.17
CA ALA A 343 14.25 12.26 -25.92
C ALA A 343 15.02 13.49 -26.44
N ALA A 344 14.54 14.07 -27.54
CA ALA A 344 15.11 15.28 -28.11
C ALA A 344 14.95 16.47 -27.13
N PRO A 345 15.98 17.33 -26.97
CA PRO A 345 15.89 18.51 -26.11
C PRO A 345 14.68 19.40 -26.48
N GLY A 346 13.90 19.78 -25.48
CA GLY A 346 12.76 20.70 -25.64
C GLY A 346 11.45 20.06 -26.11
N VAL A 347 11.40 18.74 -26.34
CA VAL A 347 10.12 18.06 -26.64
C VAL A 347 9.20 18.12 -25.42
N LYS A 348 7.91 18.42 -25.65
CA LYS A 348 6.90 18.40 -24.59
C LYS A 348 6.55 16.96 -24.23
N VAL A 349 6.39 16.70 -22.94
CA VAL A 349 6.03 15.38 -22.41
C VAL A 349 4.65 15.43 -21.78
N TYR A 350 3.83 14.44 -22.07
CA TYR A 350 2.58 14.16 -21.37
C TYR A 350 2.82 12.94 -20.48
N ASN A 351 2.71 13.12 -19.15
CA ASN A 351 3.07 12.09 -18.17
C ASN A 351 2.03 12.00 -17.04
N PRO A 352 0.80 11.54 -17.34
CA PRO A 352 -0.16 11.20 -16.30
C PRO A 352 0.34 9.98 -15.50
N ALA A 353 0.26 10.06 -14.18
CA ALA A 353 0.67 8.96 -13.30
C ALA A 353 -0.34 7.80 -13.26
N PHE A 354 -1.57 8.06 -13.66
CA PHE A 354 -2.71 7.15 -13.57
C PHE A 354 -3.59 7.29 -14.81
N ASP A 355 -4.38 6.28 -15.10
CA ASP A 355 -5.54 6.36 -15.99
C ASP A 355 -6.78 5.78 -15.29
N VAL A 356 -7.95 6.05 -15.87
CA VAL A 356 -9.22 5.49 -15.43
C VAL A 356 -9.58 4.33 -16.35
N THR A 357 -9.88 3.18 -15.76
CA THR A 357 -10.45 2.02 -16.44
C THR A 357 -11.95 2.03 -16.23
N ASP A 358 -12.69 2.16 -17.32
CA ASP A 358 -14.15 2.13 -17.32
C ASP A 358 -14.68 0.80 -16.77
N HIS A 359 -15.72 0.88 -15.95
CA HIS A 359 -16.28 -0.27 -15.25
C HIS A 359 -16.82 -1.38 -16.18
N ASP A 360 -17.08 -1.10 -17.46
CA ASP A 360 -17.54 -2.08 -18.46
C ASP A 360 -16.42 -2.98 -19.03
N LEU A 361 -15.16 -2.60 -18.78
CA LEU A 361 -13.96 -3.39 -19.06
C LEU A 361 -13.58 -4.30 -17.90
N ILE A 362 -14.12 -4.05 -16.69
CA ILE A 362 -13.81 -4.79 -15.48
C ILE A 362 -14.77 -5.98 -15.34
N THR A 363 -14.21 -7.19 -15.20
CA THR A 363 -14.99 -8.41 -15.00
C THR A 363 -15.51 -8.52 -13.57
N GLY A 364 -14.70 -8.12 -12.59
CA GLY A 364 -15.08 -8.10 -11.18
C GLY A 364 -14.05 -7.37 -10.32
N ILE A 365 -14.49 -6.90 -9.16
CA ILE A 365 -13.64 -6.20 -8.18
C ILE A 365 -13.51 -7.11 -6.95
N VAL A 366 -12.29 -7.56 -6.68
CA VAL A 366 -11.96 -8.50 -5.59
C VAL A 366 -11.63 -7.72 -4.33
N THR A 367 -12.42 -7.93 -3.28
CA THR A 367 -12.30 -7.26 -1.97
C THR A 367 -12.07 -8.28 -0.86
N GLU A 368 -11.82 -7.81 0.36
CA GLU A 368 -11.74 -8.65 1.55
C GLU A 368 -13.09 -9.28 1.98
N PHE A 369 -14.21 -8.86 1.40
CA PHE A 369 -15.56 -9.37 1.70
C PHE A 369 -16.20 -10.16 0.56
N GLY A 370 -15.42 -10.46 -0.49
CA GLY A 370 -15.84 -11.19 -1.67
C GLY A 370 -15.57 -10.42 -2.95
N ILE A 371 -16.23 -10.86 -4.02
CA ILE A 371 -16.03 -10.33 -5.37
C ILE A 371 -17.30 -9.58 -5.74
N ALA A 372 -17.16 -8.30 -6.06
CA ALA A 372 -18.22 -7.47 -6.60
C ALA A 372 -18.27 -7.60 -8.12
N TYR A 373 -19.44 -7.94 -8.66
CA TYR A 373 -19.69 -8.03 -10.10
C TYR A 373 -20.62 -6.87 -10.55
N PRO A 374 -20.58 -6.45 -11.83
CA PRO A 374 -21.56 -5.52 -12.37
C PRO A 374 -23.00 -6.05 -12.21
N PRO A 375 -23.99 -5.20 -11.92
CA PRO A 375 -23.87 -3.74 -11.73
C PRO A 375 -23.32 -3.39 -10.33
N TYR A 376 -22.33 -2.48 -10.27
CA TYR A 376 -21.53 -2.24 -9.07
C TYR A 376 -22.25 -1.50 -7.94
N ASN A 377 -23.28 -0.72 -8.27
CA ASN A 377 -24.14 -0.08 -7.28
C ASN A 377 -24.79 -1.09 -6.32
N GLU A 378 -25.18 -2.26 -6.81
CA GLU A 378 -25.80 -3.33 -6.01
C GLU A 378 -24.73 -4.13 -5.26
N SER A 379 -23.72 -4.61 -5.96
CA SER A 379 -22.69 -5.46 -5.35
C SER A 379 -21.83 -4.71 -4.32
N PHE A 380 -21.58 -3.41 -4.47
CA PHE A 380 -20.93 -2.61 -3.43
C PHE A 380 -21.80 -2.48 -2.18
N GLN A 381 -23.12 -2.31 -2.30
CA GLN A 381 -24.00 -2.30 -1.13
C GLN A 381 -23.89 -3.60 -0.32
N GLU A 382 -23.84 -4.75 -1.00
CA GLU A 382 -23.63 -6.05 -0.34
C GLU A 382 -22.26 -6.14 0.35
N ILE A 383 -21.20 -5.70 -0.31
CA ILE A 383 -19.84 -5.68 0.25
C ILE A 383 -19.77 -4.78 1.49
N PHE A 384 -20.34 -3.57 1.43
CA PHE A 384 -20.36 -2.65 2.57
C PHE A 384 -21.28 -3.13 3.70
N LEU A 385 -22.37 -3.84 3.40
CA LEU A 385 -23.19 -4.47 4.43
C LEU A 385 -22.40 -5.55 5.19
N LYS A 386 -21.66 -6.43 4.48
CA LYS A 386 -20.78 -7.43 5.12
C LYS A 386 -19.74 -6.77 6.01
N LYS A 387 -19.16 -5.66 5.56
CA LYS A 387 -18.23 -4.84 6.35
C LYS A 387 -18.87 -4.31 7.63
N GLN A 388 -20.03 -3.66 7.51
CA GLN A 388 -20.76 -3.13 8.66
C GLN A 388 -21.09 -4.21 9.70
N ILE A 389 -21.50 -5.40 9.24
CA ILE A 389 -21.76 -6.55 10.12
C ILE A 389 -20.47 -6.96 10.85
N ARG A 390 -19.36 -7.14 10.13
CA ARG A 390 -18.06 -7.49 10.74
C ARG A 390 -17.64 -6.45 11.79
N ASP A 391 -17.68 -5.17 11.43
CA ASP A 391 -17.23 -4.08 12.31
C ASP A 391 -18.10 -3.97 13.57
N THR A 392 -19.42 -4.22 13.43
CA THR A 392 -20.35 -4.26 14.57
C THR A 392 -20.03 -5.42 15.49
N VAL A 393 -19.81 -6.62 14.95
CA VAL A 393 -19.44 -7.81 15.75
C VAL A 393 -18.12 -7.59 16.47
N GLN A 394 -17.10 -7.05 15.79
CA GLN A 394 -15.81 -6.75 16.41
C GLN A 394 -15.94 -5.73 17.56
N ARG A 395 -16.76 -4.69 17.39
CA ARG A 395 -17.03 -3.71 18.46
C ARG A 395 -17.71 -4.38 19.66
N MET A 396 -18.74 -5.19 19.42
CA MET A 396 -19.43 -5.93 20.48
C MET A 396 -18.50 -6.88 21.24
N MET A 397 -17.57 -7.55 20.55
CA MET A 397 -16.58 -8.41 21.20
C MET A 397 -15.61 -7.60 22.07
N LYS A 398 -15.09 -6.47 21.57
CA LYS A 398 -14.25 -5.56 22.37
C LYS A 398 -14.98 -5.08 23.64
N ASP A 399 -16.25 -4.70 23.53
CA ASP A 399 -17.05 -4.25 24.69
C ASP A 399 -17.32 -5.38 25.70
N MET A 400 -17.29 -6.64 25.27
CA MET A 400 -17.48 -7.81 26.14
C MET A 400 -16.20 -8.22 26.88
N ASP A 401 -15.02 -8.04 26.27
CA ASP A 401 -13.71 -8.30 26.91
C ASP A 401 -13.27 -7.16 27.87
N ILE A 402 -14.05 -6.07 27.97
CA ILE A 402 -13.84 -4.94 28.90
C ILE A 402 -14.67 -5.09 30.20
N LYS A 403 -15.27 -6.27 30.47
CA LYS A 403 -15.94 -6.58 31.74
C LYS A 403 -15.20 -7.64 32.53
#